data_AF-A0A922IUF6-F1
#
_entry.id   AF-A0A922IUF6-F1
#
_cell.length_a   1.000
_cell.length_b   1.000
_cell.length_c   1.000
_cell.angle_alpha   90.00
_cell.angle_beta   90.00
_cell.angle_gamma   90.00
#
_symmetry.space_group_name_H-M   'P 1'
#
loop_
_entity.id
_entity.type
_entity.pdbx_description
1 polymer ?
#
loop_
_entity_poly.entity_id
_entity_poly.type
_entity_poly.pdbx_seq_one_letter_code
_entity_poly.pdbx_strand_id
1 'polypeptide(L)'
;MVFLVCQALFNPENALFVPSPTDLRRFYPSPTSKVDPMHLEYFSFSGRVIALALMHKVQVGVVFDRIFFLQLAGKRISLEDIRDTDPCVYSSCKQILEMDSDYVDSDVLGLTFVREVEELGSTRVVELCPGGKSMVVNSKNREEYVKLLIEHQFVRSLSEQVSHFAQGFGHILCNSRLEKFFFQSLELEDLDWMLYGSETTISVDDWKAHTEYNGYKETDPQIFWFWLGR
;
A
#
# COMPACT_ATOMS: atom_id res chain seq x y z
N MET A 1 -0.13 17.19 18.52
CA MET A 1 -0.47 15.90 19.16
C MET A 1 -0.61 14.78 18.11
N VAL A 2 -1.52 14.89 17.13
CA VAL A 2 -1.74 13.87 16.08
C VAL A 2 -0.46 13.49 15.32
N PHE A 3 0.35 14.47 14.89
CA PHE A 3 1.61 14.23 14.19
C PHE A 3 2.61 13.34 14.96
N LEU A 4 2.84 13.62 16.26
CA LEU A 4 3.75 12.83 17.09
C LEU A 4 3.22 11.39 17.32
N VAL A 5 1.91 11.23 17.42
CA VAL A 5 1.28 9.91 17.52
C VAL A 5 1.49 9.11 16.23
N CYS A 6 1.33 9.74 15.06
CA CYS A 6 1.63 9.11 13.77
C CYS A 6 3.10 8.67 13.69
N GLN A 7 4.05 9.55 14.05
CA GLN A 7 5.47 9.19 14.06
C GLN A 7 5.76 7.98 14.96
N ALA A 8 5.08 7.88 16.11
CA ALA A 8 5.19 6.70 16.96
C ALA A 8 4.59 5.45 16.30
N LEU A 9 3.38 5.52 15.74
CA LEU A 9 2.71 4.37 15.12
C LEU A 9 3.49 3.78 13.95
N PHE A 10 4.11 4.64 13.13
CA PHE A 10 4.91 4.23 11.96
C PHE A 10 6.40 4.09 12.29
N ASN A 11 6.79 4.16 13.57
CA ASN A 11 8.15 3.80 13.97
C ASN A 11 8.37 2.30 13.71
N PRO A 12 9.36 1.91 12.89
CA PRO A 12 9.68 0.50 12.62
C PRO A 12 9.92 -0.34 13.87
N GLU A 13 10.37 0.27 14.97
CA GLU A 13 10.60 -0.42 16.25
C GLU A 13 9.31 -0.98 16.88
N ASN A 14 8.14 -0.44 16.53
CA ASN A 14 6.85 -0.89 17.05
C ASN A 14 6.27 -2.08 16.28
N ALA A 15 6.94 -2.54 15.22
CA ALA A 15 6.58 -3.72 14.42
C ALA A 15 5.14 -3.76 13.85
N LEU A 16 4.37 -2.66 13.93
CA LEU A 16 3.01 -2.56 13.40
C LEU A 16 3.01 -2.31 11.90
N PHE A 17 3.83 -1.37 11.44
CA PHE A 17 3.98 -1.05 10.03
C PHE A 17 5.44 -1.20 9.63
N VAL A 18 5.65 -1.62 8.39
CA VAL A 18 6.98 -1.74 7.79
C VAL A 18 7.09 -0.81 6.59
N PRO A 19 8.25 -0.14 6.41
CA PRO A 19 8.48 0.68 5.23
C PRO A 19 8.64 -0.22 4.00
N SER A 20 8.21 0.27 2.84
CA SER A 20 8.48 -0.37 1.55
C SER A 20 10.00 -0.37 1.29
N PRO A 21 10.55 -1.46 0.71
CA PRO A 21 11.97 -1.51 0.35
C PRO A 21 12.38 -0.45 -0.67
N THR A 22 11.44 0.03 -1.49
CA THR A 22 11.69 0.95 -2.61
C THR A 22 11.44 2.41 -2.26
N ASP A 23 10.51 2.70 -1.33
CA ASP A 23 10.24 4.04 -0.81
C ASP A 23 9.99 3.97 0.70
N LEU A 24 10.96 4.46 1.48
CA LEU A 24 10.92 4.42 2.95
C LEU A 24 9.81 5.28 3.57
N ARG A 25 9.11 6.10 2.77
CA ARG A 25 7.96 6.89 3.20
C ARG A 25 6.65 6.13 3.08
N ARG A 26 6.63 5.05 2.27
CA ARG A 26 5.47 4.18 2.06
C ARG A 26 5.46 3.07 3.08
N PHE A 27 4.34 2.90 3.76
CA PHE A 27 4.18 1.89 4.79
C PHE A 27 3.02 0.94 4.50
N TYR A 28 3.18 -0.32 4.92
CA TYR A 28 2.13 -1.32 4.92
C TYR A 28 2.09 -2.08 6.25
N PRO A 29 0.96 -2.73 6.59
CA PRO A 29 0.85 -3.55 7.79
C PRO A 29 1.93 -4.63 7.84
N SER A 30 2.61 -4.74 8.97
CA SER A 30 3.63 -5.76 9.19
C SER A 30 2.99 -7.15 9.25
N PRO A 31 3.45 -8.12 8.43
CA PRO A 31 3.03 -9.51 8.52
C PRO A 31 3.35 -10.14 9.89
N THR A 32 4.40 -9.67 10.56
CA THR A 32 4.87 -10.18 11.86
C THR A 32 4.28 -9.45 13.05
N SER A 33 3.37 -8.49 12.84
CA SER A 33 2.70 -7.74 13.93
C SER A 33 2.02 -8.64 14.97
N LYS A 34 1.65 -9.87 14.61
CA LYS A 34 1.07 -10.90 15.50
C LYS A 34 1.94 -11.27 16.71
N VAL A 35 3.22 -10.87 16.73
CA VAL A 35 4.09 -10.98 17.91
C VAL A 35 3.49 -10.22 19.10
N ASP A 36 2.79 -9.11 18.84
CA ASP A 36 2.03 -8.37 19.85
C ASP A 36 0.57 -8.85 19.90
N PRO A 37 0.09 -9.39 21.04
CA PRO A 37 -1.30 -9.80 21.21
C PRO A 37 -2.34 -8.68 20.97
N MET A 38 -1.94 -7.41 21.10
CA MET A 38 -2.81 -6.24 20.93
C MET A 38 -2.65 -5.57 19.56
N HIS A 39 -1.96 -6.20 18.61
CA HIS A 39 -1.66 -5.59 17.31
C HIS A 39 -2.93 -5.16 16.55
N LEU A 40 -4.02 -5.91 16.65
CA LEU A 40 -5.29 -5.60 15.98
C LEU A 40 -5.95 -4.34 16.56
N GLU A 41 -5.92 -4.17 17.88
CA GLU A 41 -6.37 -2.94 18.55
C GLU A 41 -5.52 -1.74 18.11
N TYR A 42 -4.22 -1.92 17.95
CA TYR A 42 -3.33 -0.88 17.43
C TYR A 42 -3.63 -0.52 15.97
N PHE A 43 -3.99 -1.48 15.11
CA PHE A 43 -4.45 -1.17 13.75
C PHE A 43 -5.76 -0.38 13.76
N SER A 44 -6.72 -0.76 14.61
CA SER A 44 -7.96 0.00 14.79
C SER A 44 -7.69 1.42 15.29
N PHE A 45 -6.78 1.58 16.24
CA PHE A 45 -6.36 2.89 16.70
C PHE A 45 -5.68 3.70 15.57
N SER A 46 -4.80 3.08 14.80
CA SER A 46 -4.12 3.71 13.65
C SER A 46 -5.11 4.21 12.61
N GLY A 47 -6.12 3.42 12.28
CA GLY A 47 -7.20 3.84 11.37
C GLY A 47 -7.93 5.09 11.87
N ARG A 48 -8.23 5.17 13.18
CA ARG A 48 -8.85 6.36 13.79
C ARG A 48 -7.93 7.58 13.70
N VAL A 49 -6.66 7.41 14.01
CA VAL A 49 -5.67 8.50 13.97
C VAL A 49 -5.53 9.06 12.56
N ILE A 50 -5.45 8.20 11.54
CA ILE A 50 -5.36 8.64 10.14
C ILE A 50 -6.65 9.34 9.70
N ALA A 51 -7.82 8.80 10.01
CA ALA A 51 -9.09 9.45 9.68
C ALA A 51 -9.21 10.84 10.33
N LEU A 52 -8.81 10.97 11.60
CA LEU A 52 -8.77 12.26 12.29
C LEU A 52 -7.77 13.23 11.65
N ALA A 53 -6.59 12.75 11.27
CA ALA A 53 -5.59 13.57 10.59
C ALA A 53 -6.15 14.15 9.27
N LEU A 54 -6.80 13.31 8.46
CA LEU A 54 -7.44 13.70 7.21
C LEU A 54 -8.58 14.71 7.43
N MET A 55 -9.47 14.45 8.41
CA MET A 55 -10.57 15.36 8.74
C MET A 55 -10.09 16.75 9.16
N HIS A 56 -8.98 16.81 9.90
CA HIS A 56 -8.39 18.06 10.36
C HIS A 56 -7.32 18.63 9.41
N LYS A 57 -7.12 18.01 8.24
CA LYS A 57 -6.09 18.40 7.24
C LYS A 57 -4.68 18.48 7.83
N VAL A 58 -4.36 17.56 8.73
CA VAL A 58 -3.03 17.43 9.34
C VAL A 58 -2.23 16.43 8.53
N GLN A 59 -1.12 16.90 7.96
CA GLN A 59 -0.14 16.03 7.30
C GLN A 59 0.60 15.20 8.34
N VAL A 60 0.70 13.90 8.10
CA VAL A 60 1.27 12.91 9.03
C VAL A 60 2.70 12.50 8.66
N GLY A 61 3.16 12.89 7.46
CA GLY A 61 4.54 12.66 7.01
C GLY A 61 4.85 11.21 6.60
N VAL A 62 3.82 10.39 6.41
CA VAL A 62 3.91 9.02 5.88
C VAL A 62 2.82 8.80 4.85
N VAL A 63 3.04 7.87 3.94
CA VAL A 63 2.08 7.47 2.90
C VAL A 63 1.85 5.96 2.92
N PHE A 64 0.78 5.51 2.27
CA PHE A 64 0.47 4.09 2.18
C PHE A 64 1.18 3.45 1.00
N ASP A 65 1.58 2.20 1.19
CA ASP A 65 1.97 1.35 0.09
C ASP A 65 0.77 1.06 -0.83
N ARG A 66 1.07 0.81 -2.10
CA ARG A 66 0.08 0.55 -3.15
C ARG A 66 -0.83 -0.63 -2.82
N ILE A 67 -0.27 -1.75 -2.37
CA ILE A 67 -1.04 -2.95 -2.02
C ILE A 67 -1.99 -2.64 -0.86
N PHE A 68 -1.49 -1.93 0.15
CA PHE A 68 -2.32 -1.58 1.32
C PHE A 68 -3.50 -0.68 0.91
N PHE A 69 -3.26 0.34 0.09
CA PHE A 69 -4.31 1.20 -0.45
C PHE A 69 -5.34 0.43 -1.28
N LEU A 70 -4.89 -0.46 -2.19
CA LEU A 70 -5.79 -1.24 -3.04
C LEU A 70 -6.72 -2.15 -2.21
N GLN A 71 -6.21 -2.72 -1.10
CA GLN A 71 -7.04 -3.52 -0.19
C GLN A 71 -8.12 -2.67 0.50
N LEU A 72 -7.78 -1.47 0.99
CA LEU A 72 -8.75 -0.54 1.59
C LEU A 72 -9.81 -0.11 0.57
N ALA A 73 -9.42 0.11 -0.69
CA ALA A 73 -10.34 0.39 -1.79
C ALA A 73 -11.16 -0.84 -2.23
N GLY A 74 -10.84 -2.04 -1.74
CA GLY A 74 -11.43 -3.31 -2.20
C GLY A 74 -11.18 -3.59 -3.67
N LYS A 75 -10.05 -3.13 -4.22
CA LYS A 75 -9.59 -3.38 -5.58
C LYS A 75 -8.76 -4.68 -5.61
N ARG A 76 -8.75 -5.37 -6.75
CA ARG A 76 -7.90 -6.57 -6.92
C ARG A 76 -6.44 -6.16 -7.08
N ILE A 77 -5.56 -6.98 -6.52
CA ILE A 77 -4.11 -6.82 -6.64
C ILE A 77 -3.61 -7.69 -7.79
N SER A 78 -2.83 -7.09 -8.68
CA SER A 78 -2.17 -7.73 -9.81
C SER A 78 -0.68 -7.94 -9.53
N LEU A 79 -0.01 -8.69 -10.41
CA LEU A 79 1.45 -8.86 -10.37
C LEU A 79 2.17 -7.51 -10.47
N GLU A 80 1.64 -6.56 -11.23
CA GLU A 80 2.29 -5.26 -11.41
C GLU A 80 2.22 -4.40 -10.15
N ASP A 81 1.20 -4.59 -9.33
CA ASP A 81 1.03 -3.82 -8.09
C ASP A 81 2.05 -4.22 -7.02
N ILE A 82 2.61 -5.43 -7.08
CA ILE A 82 3.59 -5.92 -6.10
C ILE A 82 5.05 -5.59 -6.47
N ARG A 83 5.27 -5.00 -7.64
CA ARG A 83 6.61 -4.72 -8.17
C ARG A 83 7.46 -3.90 -7.20
N ASP A 84 6.87 -2.86 -6.64
CA ASP A 84 7.59 -1.93 -5.75
C ASP A 84 7.56 -2.39 -4.29
N THR A 85 6.53 -3.15 -3.89
CA THR A 85 6.37 -3.66 -2.53
C THR A 85 7.29 -4.85 -2.25
N ASP A 86 7.42 -5.78 -3.21
CA ASP A 86 8.30 -6.95 -3.10
C ASP A 86 8.92 -7.30 -4.47
N PRO A 87 10.03 -6.63 -4.85
CA PRO A 87 10.70 -6.85 -6.12
C PRO A 87 11.15 -8.30 -6.33
N CYS A 88 11.50 -9.00 -5.25
CA CYS A 88 11.93 -10.40 -5.31
C CYS A 88 10.78 -11.31 -5.72
N VAL A 89 9.63 -11.23 -5.04
CA VAL A 89 8.44 -12.01 -5.40
C VAL A 89 7.94 -11.63 -6.80
N TYR A 90 7.95 -10.34 -7.14
CA TYR A 90 7.62 -9.90 -8.50
C TYR A 90 8.50 -10.58 -9.56
N SER A 91 9.82 -10.56 -9.39
CA SER A 91 10.76 -11.20 -10.32
C SER A 91 10.54 -12.71 -10.43
N SER A 92 10.35 -13.41 -9.31
CA SER A 92 10.09 -14.86 -9.32
C SER A 92 8.79 -15.22 -10.01
N CYS A 93 7.70 -14.50 -9.72
CA CYS A 93 6.42 -14.71 -10.39
C CYS A 93 6.51 -14.46 -11.89
N LYS A 94 7.18 -13.37 -12.29
CA LYS A 94 7.39 -13.03 -13.70
C LYS A 94 8.19 -14.10 -14.42
N GLN A 95 9.25 -14.62 -13.80
CA GLN A 95 10.02 -15.74 -14.34
C GLN A 95 9.16 -16.98 -14.56
N ILE A 96 8.30 -17.36 -13.62
CA ILE A 96 7.40 -18.52 -13.76
C ILE A 96 6.45 -18.34 -14.95
N LEU A 97 5.91 -17.13 -15.14
CA LEU A 97 4.99 -16.81 -16.24
C LEU A 97 5.66 -16.77 -17.61
N GLU A 98 6.92 -16.34 -17.68
CA GLU A 98 7.66 -16.16 -18.94
C GLU A 98 8.48 -17.40 -19.34
N MET A 99 8.65 -18.36 -18.42
CA MET A 99 9.45 -19.56 -18.65
C MET A 99 8.91 -20.41 -19.81
N ASP A 100 9.81 -21.11 -20.49
CA ASP A 100 9.44 -22.02 -21.57
C ASP A 100 8.51 -23.14 -21.06
N SER A 101 7.48 -23.47 -21.86
CA SER A 101 6.44 -24.42 -21.44
C SER A 101 6.99 -25.82 -21.21
N ASP A 102 7.93 -26.28 -22.05
CA ASP A 102 8.51 -27.61 -21.93
C ASP A 102 9.33 -27.72 -20.63
N TYR A 103 9.98 -26.62 -20.23
CA TYR A 103 10.74 -26.57 -18.99
C TYR A 103 9.83 -26.57 -17.76
N VAL A 104 8.75 -25.78 -17.74
CA VAL A 104 7.79 -25.78 -16.61
C VAL A 104 7.09 -27.14 -16.51
N ASP A 105 6.72 -27.75 -17.64
CA ASP A 105 6.03 -29.04 -17.68
C ASP A 105 6.92 -30.23 -17.30
N SER A 106 8.25 -30.05 -17.34
CA SER A 106 9.23 -31.06 -16.91
C SER A 106 9.34 -31.22 -15.39
N ASP A 107 8.62 -30.41 -14.59
CA ASP A 107 8.63 -30.41 -13.12
C ASP A 107 10.02 -30.18 -12.49
N VAL A 108 10.97 -29.63 -13.24
CA VAL A 108 12.34 -29.36 -12.77
C VAL A 108 12.36 -28.32 -11.63
N LEU A 109 11.37 -27.44 -11.59
CA LEU A 109 11.23 -26.45 -10.50
C LEU A 109 10.67 -27.05 -9.21
N GLY A 110 10.04 -28.23 -9.25
CA GLY A 110 9.40 -28.87 -8.09
C GLY A 110 8.32 -28.02 -7.43
N LEU A 111 7.65 -27.14 -8.19
CA LEU A 111 6.63 -26.23 -7.66
C LEU A 111 5.28 -26.94 -7.57
N THR A 112 4.63 -26.80 -6.42
CA THR A 112 3.24 -27.20 -6.21
C THR A 112 2.44 -26.00 -5.70
N PHE A 113 1.12 -26.11 -5.61
CA PHE A 113 0.24 -25.03 -5.14
C PHE A 113 0.30 -24.84 -3.62
N VAL A 114 1.50 -24.59 -3.13
CA VAL A 114 1.82 -24.37 -1.72
C VAL A 114 2.74 -23.18 -1.56
N ARG A 115 2.78 -22.65 -0.36
CA ARG A 115 3.67 -21.58 0.04
C ARG A 115 4.29 -21.89 1.40
N GLU A 116 5.57 -21.60 1.53
CA GLU A 116 6.25 -21.57 2.82
C GLU A 116 6.00 -20.23 3.52
N VAL A 117 5.55 -20.31 4.77
CA VAL A 117 5.30 -19.16 5.64
C VAL A 117 6.18 -19.32 6.86
N GLU A 118 7.02 -18.33 7.10
CA GLU A 118 7.85 -18.27 8.30
C GLU A 118 7.12 -17.44 9.37
N GLU A 119 6.80 -18.07 10.50
CA GLU A 119 6.15 -17.44 11.65
C GLU A 119 6.91 -17.83 12.92
N LEU A 120 7.39 -16.83 13.67
CA LEU A 120 8.04 -16.99 14.98
C LEU A 120 9.22 -18.00 14.98
N GLY A 121 10.01 -18.03 13.88
CA GLY A 121 11.13 -18.95 13.72
C GLY A 121 10.74 -20.38 13.32
N SER A 122 9.48 -20.60 12.95
CA SER A 122 9.00 -21.86 12.39
C SER A 122 8.51 -21.69 10.96
N THR A 123 8.95 -22.56 10.06
CA THR A 123 8.48 -22.60 8.67
C THR A 123 7.33 -23.58 8.55
N ARG A 124 6.18 -23.12 8.07
CA ARG A 124 5.01 -23.95 7.77
C ARG A 124 4.65 -23.91 6.29
N VAL A 125 4.16 -25.02 5.76
CA VAL A 125 3.68 -25.12 4.39
C VAL A 125 2.17 -24.95 4.37
N VAL A 126 1.68 -23.94 3.66
CA VAL A 126 0.25 -23.64 3.50
C VAL A 126 -0.17 -23.95 2.06
N GLU A 127 -1.30 -24.64 1.88
CA GLU A 127 -1.86 -24.87 0.55
C GLU A 127 -2.55 -23.62 0.03
N LEU A 128 -2.27 -23.24 -1.21
CA LEU A 128 -2.89 -22.09 -1.88
C LEU A 128 -4.34 -22.37 -2.28
N CYS A 129 -4.65 -23.64 -2.52
CA CYS A 129 -5.98 -24.17 -2.84
C CYS A 129 -6.13 -25.60 -2.28
N PRO A 130 -7.36 -26.14 -2.14
CA PRO A 130 -7.57 -27.50 -1.64
C PRO A 130 -6.82 -28.55 -2.48
N GLY A 131 -5.98 -29.37 -1.84
CA GLY A 131 -5.18 -30.38 -2.52
C GLY A 131 -3.95 -29.81 -3.22
N GLY A 132 -3.57 -28.57 -2.91
CA GLY A 132 -2.49 -27.85 -3.58
C GLY A 132 -1.12 -28.54 -3.48
N LYS A 133 -0.87 -29.29 -2.39
CA LYS A 133 0.36 -30.09 -2.21
C LYS A 133 0.60 -31.13 -3.30
N SER A 134 -0.47 -31.65 -3.90
CA SER A 134 -0.38 -32.68 -4.95
C SER A 134 -0.54 -32.11 -6.35
N MET A 135 -0.75 -30.80 -6.48
CA MET A 135 -0.96 -30.15 -7.76
C MET A 135 0.34 -29.48 -8.21
N VAL A 136 1.01 -30.11 -9.17
CA VAL A 136 2.25 -29.60 -9.79
C VAL A 136 1.93 -28.40 -10.67
N VAL A 137 2.79 -27.39 -10.62
CA VAL A 137 2.73 -26.22 -11.49
C VAL A 137 3.23 -26.59 -12.88
N ASN A 138 2.44 -26.28 -13.90
CA ASN A 138 2.68 -26.56 -15.32
C ASN A 138 2.26 -25.34 -16.17
N SER A 139 2.56 -25.39 -17.47
CA SER A 139 2.26 -24.35 -18.45
C SER A 139 0.80 -23.92 -18.48
N LYS A 140 -0.14 -24.83 -18.16
CA LYS A 140 -1.59 -24.59 -18.19
C LYS A 140 -2.13 -23.95 -16.91
N ASN A 141 -1.47 -24.13 -15.77
CA ASN A 141 -1.96 -23.68 -14.46
C ASN A 141 -1.06 -22.62 -13.78
N ARG A 142 0.11 -22.31 -14.35
CA ARG A 142 1.08 -21.33 -13.78
C ARG A 142 0.49 -19.95 -13.52
N GLU A 143 -0.45 -19.48 -14.34
CA GLU A 143 -1.12 -18.20 -14.12
C GLU A 143 -1.97 -18.22 -12.85
N GLU A 144 -2.72 -19.30 -12.61
CA GLU A 144 -3.52 -19.46 -11.40
C GLU A 144 -2.63 -19.64 -10.17
N TYR A 145 -1.50 -20.36 -10.31
CA TYR A 145 -0.50 -20.47 -9.25
C TYR A 145 0.00 -19.10 -8.81
N VAL A 146 0.47 -18.26 -9.75
CA VAL A 146 0.97 -16.91 -9.45
C VAL A 146 -0.11 -16.05 -8.83
N LYS A 147 -1.33 -16.08 -9.37
CA LYS A 147 -2.48 -15.35 -8.83
C LYS A 147 -2.79 -15.74 -7.39
N LEU A 148 -2.84 -17.05 -7.08
CA LEU A 148 -3.11 -17.52 -5.72
C LEU A 148 -1.95 -17.22 -4.76
N LEU A 149 -0.71 -17.27 -5.25
CA LEU A 149 0.47 -16.90 -4.46
C LEU A 149 0.41 -15.43 -4.04
N ILE A 150 0.06 -14.52 -4.97
CA ILE A 150 -0.12 -13.08 -4.70
C ILE A 150 -1.28 -12.86 -3.72
N GLU A 151 -2.44 -13.45 -4.00
CA GLU A 151 -3.64 -13.34 -3.15
C GLU A 151 -3.33 -13.81 -1.72
N HIS A 152 -2.65 -14.94 -1.55
CA HIS A 152 -2.29 -15.43 -0.24
C HIS A 152 -1.30 -14.50 0.47
N GLN A 153 -0.24 -14.07 -0.23
CA GLN A 153 0.87 -13.36 0.38
C GLN A 153 0.58 -11.92 0.74
N PHE A 154 -0.22 -11.23 -0.07
CA PHE A 154 -0.40 -9.79 0.05
C PHE A 154 -1.80 -9.41 0.51
N VAL A 155 -2.79 -10.31 0.36
CA VAL A 155 -4.19 -10.05 0.75
C VAL A 155 -4.57 -10.85 1.99
N ARG A 156 -4.54 -12.19 1.90
CA ARG A 156 -5.03 -13.05 3.00
C ARG A 156 -4.19 -12.91 4.27
N SER A 157 -2.86 -12.88 4.13
CA SER A 157 -1.91 -12.75 5.24
C SER A 157 -2.07 -11.47 6.06
N LEU A 158 -2.58 -10.39 5.44
CA LEU A 158 -2.74 -9.06 6.03
C LEU A 158 -4.21 -8.69 6.31
N SER A 159 -5.14 -9.60 5.99
CA SER A 159 -6.58 -9.31 5.99
C SER A 159 -7.12 -8.83 7.34
N GLU A 160 -6.65 -9.40 8.45
CA GLU A 160 -7.06 -8.99 9.80
C GLU A 160 -6.58 -7.59 10.14
N GLN A 161 -5.30 -7.29 9.86
CA GLN A 161 -4.69 -5.99 10.10
C GLN A 161 -5.39 -4.90 9.27
N VAL A 162 -5.60 -5.16 7.98
CA VAL A 162 -6.29 -4.23 7.08
C VAL A 162 -7.74 -4.03 7.51
N SER A 163 -8.44 -5.09 7.91
CA SER A 163 -9.83 -5.02 8.36
C SER A 163 -9.97 -4.19 9.64
N HIS A 164 -9.09 -4.39 10.63
CA HIS A 164 -9.09 -3.60 11.86
C HIS A 164 -8.75 -2.13 11.61
N PHE A 165 -7.79 -1.86 10.72
CA PHE A 165 -7.49 -0.50 10.29
C PHE A 165 -8.71 0.18 9.65
N ALA A 166 -9.32 -0.47 8.66
CA ALA A 166 -10.52 0.03 7.97
C ALA A 166 -11.68 0.28 8.94
N GLN A 167 -11.91 -0.64 9.89
CA GLN A 167 -12.92 -0.47 10.93
C GLN A 167 -12.64 0.77 11.79
N GLY A 168 -11.39 0.94 12.24
CA GLY A 168 -10.94 2.10 12.99
C GLY A 168 -11.17 3.41 12.23
N PHE A 169 -10.82 3.43 10.95
CA PHE A 169 -11.02 4.57 10.06
C PHE A 169 -12.52 4.91 9.90
N GLY A 170 -13.36 3.90 9.64
CA GLY A 170 -14.80 4.08 9.47
C GLY A 170 -15.54 4.53 10.72
N HIS A 171 -15.04 4.24 11.92
CA HIS A 171 -15.61 4.76 13.17
C HIS A 171 -15.58 6.29 13.25
N ILE A 172 -14.54 6.92 12.71
CA ILE A 172 -14.39 8.37 12.70
C ILE A 172 -15.32 9.02 11.67
N LEU A 173 -15.57 8.34 10.54
CA LEU A 173 -16.53 8.78 9.53
C LEU A 173 -18.00 8.52 9.91
N CYS A 174 -18.26 8.00 11.11
CA CYS A 174 -19.59 7.62 11.62
C CYS A 174 -20.34 6.56 10.77
N ASN A 175 -19.71 5.97 9.75
CA ASN A 175 -20.33 4.97 8.86
C ASN A 175 -19.27 4.16 8.11
N SER A 176 -19.27 2.84 8.31
CA SER A 176 -18.35 1.91 7.63
C SER A 176 -18.52 1.85 6.11
N ARG A 177 -19.70 2.21 5.57
CA ARG A 177 -19.88 2.30 4.11
C ARG A 177 -19.16 3.50 3.51
N LEU A 178 -18.97 4.58 4.27
CA LEU A 178 -18.28 5.77 3.81
C LEU A 178 -16.77 5.55 3.70
N GLU A 179 -16.20 4.71 4.57
CA GLU A 179 -14.78 4.33 4.50
C GLU A 179 -14.45 3.66 3.17
N LYS A 180 -15.19 2.61 2.80
CA LYS A 180 -14.98 1.95 1.51
C LYS A 180 -15.21 2.90 0.31
N PHE A 181 -16.25 3.73 0.37
CA PHE A 181 -16.51 4.72 -0.69
C PHE A 181 -15.36 5.73 -0.81
N PHE A 182 -14.82 6.19 0.32
CA PHE A 182 -13.69 7.12 0.37
C PHE A 182 -12.48 6.55 -0.39
N PHE A 183 -12.01 5.35 -0.03
CA PHE A 183 -10.86 4.75 -0.71
C PHE A 183 -11.14 4.37 -2.17
N GLN A 184 -12.39 4.01 -2.50
CA GLN A 184 -12.78 3.73 -3.89
C GLN A 184 -12.80 4.97 -4.78
N SER A 185 -13.09 6.13 -4.20
CA SER A 185 -13.20 7.41 -4.91
C SER A 185 -11.86 8.10 -5.17
N LEU A 186 -10.76 7.56 -4.65
CA LEU A 186 -9.43 8.13 -4.74
C LEU A 186 -8.51 7.30 -5.64
N GLU A 187 -7.53 7.97 -6.24
CA GLU A 187 -6.28 7.38 -6.68
C GLU A 187 -5.28 7.37 -5.50
N LEU A 188 -4.18 6.61 -5.63
CA LEU A 188 -3.19 6.50 -4.56
C LEU A 188 -2.53 7.86 -4.30
N GLU A 189 -2.25 8.57 -5.39
CA GLU A 189 -1.59 9.88 -5.43
C GLU A 189 -2.45 10.96 -4.73
N ASP A 190 -3.77 10.87 -4.83
CA ASP A 190 -4.69 11.76 -4.11
C ASP A 190 -4.52 11.59 -2.60
N LEU A 191 -4.47 10.33 -2.14
CA LEU A 191 -4.29 10.02 -0.72
C LEU A 191 -2.90 10.45 -0.24
N ASP A 192 -1.87 10.26 -1.06
CA ASP A 192 -0.50 10.68 -0.75
C ASP A 192 -0.44 12.19 -0.52
N TRP A 193 -1.08 13.00 -1.38
CA TRP A 193 -1.16 14.45 -1.18
C TRP A 193 -1.92 14.83 0.09
N MET A 194 -2.96 14.09 0.46
CA MET A 194 -3.71 14.36 1.69
C MET A 194 -2.90 14.03 2.96
N LEU A 195 -2.09 12.98 2.94
CA LEU A 195 -1.32 12.50 4.10
C LEU A 195 0.05 13.15 4.24
N TYR A 196 0.74 13.39 3.13
CA TYR A 196 2.12 13.88 3.10
C TYR A 196 2.20 15.34 2.66
N GLY A 197 1.23 15.79 1.85
CA GLY A 197 1.30 17.08 1.17
C GLY A 197 2.10 17.01 -0.14
N SER A 198 2.40 18.18 -0.70
CA SER A 198 3.27 18.28 -1.86
C SER A 198 4.73 18.08 -1.45
N GLU A 199 5.47 17.23 -2.17
CA GLU A 199 6.93 17.12 -2.02
C GLU A 199 7.66 18.42 -2.37
N THR A 200 7.05 19.25 -3.22
CA THR A 200 7.56 20.56 -3.58
C THR A 200 6.80 21.63 -2.83
N THR A 201 7.48 22.33 -1.93
CA THR A 201 7.03 23.66 -1.51
C THR A 201 7.09 24.54 -2.75
N ILE A 202 5.92 24.86 -3.32
CA ILE A 202 5.84 25.82 -4.41
C ILE A 202 6.27 27.17 -3.86
N SER A 203 7.50 27.58 -4.18
CA SER A 203 7.97 28.92 -3.90
C SER A 203 7.25 29.86 -4.86
N VAL A 204 6.33 30.67 -4.32
CA VAL A 204 5.63 31.69 -5.10
C VAL A 204 6.63 32.68 -5.71
N ASP A 205 7.74 32.93 -5.03
CA ASP A 205 8.80 33.82 -5.52
C ASP A 205 9.56 33.20 -6.70
N ASP A 206 9.87 31.90 -6.63
CA ASP A 206 10.50 31.17 -7.74
C ASP A 206 9.58 31.07 -8.95
N TRP A 207 8.29 30.81 -8.71
CA TRP A 207 7.29 30.76 -9.79
C TRP A 207 7.12 32.13 -10.44
N LYS A 208 7.04 33.20 -9.66
CA LYS A 208 7.02 34.58 -10.19
C LYS A 208 8.25 34.87 -11.04
N ALA A 209 9.44 34.53 -10.54
CA ALA A 209 10.72 34.80 -11.22
C ALA A 209 10.86 34.09 -12.58
N HIS A 210 10.16 32.97 -12.78
CA HIS A 210 10.20 32.17 -14.01
C HIS A 210 8.90 32.21 -14.82
N THR A 211 8.03 33.19 -14.58
CA THR A 211 6.79 33.38 -15.37
C THR A 211 6.98 34.45 -16.45
N GLU A 212 6.80 34.08 -17.71
CA GLU A 212 6.76 35.04 -18.83
C GLU A 212 5.33 35.52 -19.09
N TYR A 213 5.16 36.84 -19.25
CA TYR A 213 3.87 37.47 -19.51
C TYR A 213 3.75 37.85 -20.99
N ASN A 214 2.85 37.18 -21.71
CA ASN A 214 2.54 37.50 -23.11
C ASN A 214 1.37 38.48 -23.19
N GLY A 215 1.64 39.71 -23.61
CA GLY A 215 0.62 40.77 -23.71
C GLY A 215 0.26 41.47 -22.40
N TYR A 216 0.96 41.13 -21.31
CA TYR A 216 0.84 41.76 -19.99
C TYR A 216 2.23 42.15 -19.46
N LYS A 217 2.26 43.08 -18.51
CA LYS A 217 3.44 43.43 -17.73
C LYS A 217 3.26 43.01 -16.28
N GLU A 218 4.36 42.72 -15.60
CA GLU A 218 4.36 42.35 -14.17
C GLU A 218 3.66 43.39 -13.28
N THR A 219 3.71 44.67 -13.68
CA THR A 219 3.08 45.80 -13.01
C THR A 219 1.57 45.90 -13.23
N ASP A 220 0.99 45.10 -14.14
CA ASP A 220 -0.42 45.22 -14.48
C ASP A 220 -1.30 44.74 -13.30
N PRO A 221 -2.42 45.42 -13.00
CA PRO A 221 -3.31 45.06 -11.89
C PRO A 221 -3.77 43.59 -11.94
N GLN A 222 -3.97 43.06 -13.14
CA GLN A 222 -4.38 41.67 -13.38
C GLN A 222 -3.32 40.67 -12.92
N ILE A 223 -2.04 40.97 -13.15
CA ILE A 223 -0.91 40.14 -12.71
C ILE A 223 -0.75 40.24 -11.19
N PHE A 224 -0.92 41.44 -10.63
CA PHE A 224 -0.93 41.63 -9.18
C PHE A 224 -2.03 40.79 -8.52
N TRP A 225 -3.28 40.84 -9.02
CA TRP A 225 -4.39 40.06 -8.47
C TRP A 225 -4.19 38.55 -8.62
N PHE A 226 -3.65 38.11 -9.75
CA PHE A 226 -3.32 36.70 -9.98
C PHE A 226 -2.41 36.14 -8.88
N TRP A 227 -1.40 36.92 -8.46
CA TRP A 227 -0.47 36.52 -7.41
C TRP A 227 -0.93 36.85 -5.98
N LEU A 228 -1.91 37.75 -5.81
CA LEU A 228 -2.47 38.10 -4.51
C LEU A 228 -3.55 37.11 -4.03
N GLY A 229 -4.19 36.38 -4.95
CA GLY A 229 -5.30 35.46 -4.69
C GLY A 229 -4.93 34.13 -4.02
N ARG A 230 -3.84 34.09 -3.24
CA ARG A 230 -3.45 32.94 -2.42
C ARG A 230 -3.49 33.30 -0.94
#